data_AF-A0A353HQZ3-F1
#
_entry.id   AF-A0A353HQZ3-F1
#
_cell.length_a   1.000
_cell.length_b   1.000
_cell.length_c   1.000
_cell.angle_alpha   90.00
_cell.angle_beta   90.00
_cell.angle_gamma   90.00
#
_symmetry.space_group_name_H-M   'P 1'
#
loop_
_entity.id
_entity.type
_entity.pdbx_description
1 polymer ?
#
loop_
_entity_poly.entity_id
_entity_poly.type
_entity_poly.pdbx_seq_one_letter_code
_entity_poly.pdbx_strand_id
1 'polypeptide(L)'
;MKMSLTRPAGFLPALLLVGACVAGAGVPGAAFPSTTVTALIWLLGAAGALCLLLRRGIDLDDRARELAARLCLEQKARQVAESALLDTQTVLTRIVRQQDSVREGERKRIARDIDDELGQVLIALRAELSLMQVASAGIHPATHQKTGAMIVTLDLALRSLRVLAGELRPLAAG
;
A
#
# COMPACT_ATOMS: atom_id res chain seq x y z
N MET A 1 18.34 -22.32 -18.13
CA MET A 1 18.75 -23.42 -19.03
C MET A 1 18.17 -24.72 -18.50
N LYS A 2 17.31 -25.37 -19.30
CA LYS A 2 16.69 -26.67 -18.98
C LYS A 2 17.78 -27.75 -19.03
N MET A 3 18.24 -28.22 -17.89
CA MET A 3 18.99 -29.46 -17.85
C MET A 3 17.99 -30.61 -17.97
N SER A 4 18.10 -31.27 -19.11
CA SER A 4 17.38 -32.47 -19.53
C SER A 4 17.43 -33.51 -18.42
N LEU A 5 16.27 -33.71 -17.79
CA LEU A 5 15.98 -34.82 -16.92
C LEU A 5 16.04 -36.10 -17.77
N THR A 6 17.23 -36.69 -17.86
CA THR A 6 17.41 -38.03 -18.40
C THR A 6 16.66 -38.98 -17.49
N ARG A 7 15.44 -39.32 -17.92
CA ARG A 7 14.62 -40.42 -17.41
C ARG A 7 15.53 -41.61 -17.07
N PRO A 8 15.45 -42.21 -15.87
CA PRO A 8 16.02 -43.53 -15.64
C PRO A 8 15.07 -44.56 -16.29
N ALA A 9 14.96 -44.55 -17.62
CA ALA A 9 14.18 -45.50 -18.40
C ALA A 9 14.94 -46.82 -18.66
N GLY A 10 16.14 -46.99 -18.11
CA GLY A 10 16.99 -48.16 -18.36
C GLY A 10 16.93 -49.29 -17.32
N PHE A 11 16.30 -49.11 -16.15
CA PHE A 11 16.45 -50.06 -15.04
C PHE A 11 15.29 -51.06 -14.87
N LEU A 12 14.13 -50.80 -15.47
CA LEU A 12 13.01 -51.74 -15.46
C LEU A 12 13.28 -53.06 -16.24
N PRO A 13 14.00 -53.08 -17.39
CA PRO A 13 14.34 -54.36 -18.02
C PRO A 13 15.45 -55.13 -17.28
N ALA A 14 16.27 -54.45 -16.47
CA ALA A 14 17.36 -55.09 -15.73
C ALA A 14 16.86 -55.92 -14.53
N LEU A 15 15.80 -55.48 -13.85
CA LEU A 15 15.24 -56.22 -12.70
C LEU A 15 14.40 -57.43 -13.12
N LEU A 16 13.74 -57.37 -14.29
CA LEU A 16 12.97 -58.49 -14.85
C LEU A 16 13.87 -59.60 -15.42
N LEU A 17 15.06 -59.26 -15.92
CA LEU A 17 16.04 -60.26 -16.37
C LEU A 17 16.69 -61.03 -15.21
N VAL A 18 16.83 -60.40 -14.04
CA VAL A 18 17.41 -61.04 -12.86
C VAL A 18 16.45 -62.05 -12.21
N GLY A 19 15.14 -61.79 -12.26
CA GLY A 19 14.12 -62.73 -11.76
C GLY A 19 13.95 -63.99 -12.64
N ALA A 20 14.29 -63.92 -13.92
CA ALA A 20 14.12 -65.04 -14.85
C ALA A 20 15.25 -66.10 -14.77
N CYS A 21 16.43 -65.75 -14.24
CA CYS A 21 17.57 -66.68 -14.17
C CYS A 21 17.59 -67.59 -12.92
N VAL A 22 16.65 -67.45 -11.98
CA VAL A 22 16.56 -68.34 -10.81
C VAL A 22 15.88 -69.68 -11.15
N ALA A 23 15.28 -69.82 -12.34
CA ALA A 23 14.66 -71.07 -12.79
C ALA A 23 15.39 -71.66 -14.01
N GLY A 24 16.50 -72.36 -13.74
CA GLY A 24 16.97 -73.46 -14.58
C GLY A 24 18.12 -73.14 -15.55
N ALA A 25 19.30 -73.69 -15.26
CA ALA A 25 20.07 -74.55 -16.17
C ALA A 25 21.38 -74.97 -15.48
N GLY A 26 21.49 -76.26 -15.10
CA GLY A 26 22.74 -76.84 -14.63
C GLY A 26 23.73 -77.00 -15.80
N VAL A 27 24.93 -76.47 -15.63
CA VAL A 27 26.09 -76.75 -16.49
C VAL A 27 27.14 -77.45 -15.62
N PRO A 28 27.57 -78.68 -15.93
CA PRO A 28 28.59 -79.38 -15.17
C PRO A 28 29.99 -78.99 -15.69
N GLY A 29 30.87 -78.55 -14.81
CA GLY A 29 32.29 -78.35 -15.16
C GLY A 29 32.98 -77.07 -14.69
N ALA A 30 32.58 -76.48 -13.55
CA ALA A 30 33.44 -75.64 -12.72
C ALA A 30 32.75 -75.51 -11.35
N ALA A 31 33.33 -76.05 -10.29
CA ALA A 31 32.75 -76.04 -8.96
C ALA A 31 32.83 -74.64 -8.33
N PHE A 32 31.91 -73.75 -8.71
CA PHE A 32 31.57 -72.56 -7.93
C PHE A 32 30.25 -72.82 -7.19
N PRO A 33 30.18 -72.60 -5.86
CA PRO A 33 28.95 -72.87 -5.10
C PRO A 33 27.84 -71.92 -5.56
N SER A 34 26.70 -72.46 -5.99
CA SER A 34 25.54 -71.71 -6.55
C SER A 34 24.97 -70.62 -5.64
N THR A 35 25.29 -70.67 -4.34
CA THR A 35 24.91 -69.67 -3.33
C THR A 35 25.68 -68.35 -3.44
N THR A 36 26.89 -68.34 -3.99
CA THR A 36 27.68 -67.10 -4.14
C THR A 36 27.14 -66.24 -5.27
N VAL A 37 26.68 -66.85 -6.35
CA VAL A 37 26.12 -66.14 -7.51
C VAL A 37 24.82 -65.42 -7.12
N THR A 38 23.95 -66.07 -6.34
CA THR A 38 22.70 -65.44 -5.86
C THR A 38 22.96 -64.32 -4.86
N ALA A 39 23.93 -64.48 -3.96
CA ALA A 39 24.32 -63.41 -3.03
C ALA A 39 24.87 -62.18 -3.75
N LEU A 40 25.67 -62.37 -4.81
CA LEU A 40 26.28 -61.29 -5.59
C LEU A 40 25.21 -60.50 -6.37
N ILE A 41 24.19 -61.19 -6.89
CA ILE A 41 23.02 -60.59 -7.54
C ILE A 41 22.22 -59.70 -6.56
N TRP A 42 21.94 -60.19 -5.35
CA TRP A 42 21.22 -59.41 -4.33
C TRP A 42 22.03 -58.19 -3.87
N LEU A 43 23.36 -58.32 -3.71
CA LEU A 43 24.24 -57.21 -3.38
C LEU A 43 24.23 -56.12 -4.46
N LEU A 44 24.28 -56.50 -5.74
CA LEU A 44 24.18 -55.56 -6.88
C LEU A 44 22.83 -54.84 -6.91
N GLY A 45 21.73 -55.57 -6.67
CA GLY A 45 20.39 -55.01 -6.58
C GLY A 45 20.26 -54.01 -5.43
N ALA A 46 20.75 -54.38 -4.23
CA ALA A 46 20.73 -53.51 -3.05
C ALA A 46 21.61 -52.26 -3.25
N ALA A 47 22.80 -52.41 -3.84
CA ALA A 47 23.67 -51.28 -4.17
C ALA A 47 23.03 -50.34 -5.19
N GLY A 48 22.37 -50.88 -6.23
CA GLY A 48 21.61 -50.08 -7.19
C GLY A 48 20.45 -49.32 -6.56
N ALA A 49 19.67 -49.99 -5.70
CA ALA A 49 18.57 -49.38 -4.96
C ALA A 49 19.06 -48.25 -4.03
N LEU A 50 20.16 -48.48 -3.32
CA LEU A 50 20.79 -47.48 -2.46
C LEU A 50 21.26 -46.26 -3.26
N CYS A 51 21.92 -46.47 -4.40
CA CYS A 51 22.33 -45.38 -5.30
C CYS A 51 21.13 -44.58 -5.83
N LEU A 52 20.02 -45.23 -6.18
CA LEU A 52 18.82 -44.54 -6.64
C LEU A 52 18.16 -43.71 -5.54
N LEU A 53 18.10 -44.23 -4.31
CA LEU A 53 17.55 -43.51 -3.17
C LEU A 53 18.41 -42.28 -2.82
N LEU A 54 19.73 -42.43 -2.79
CA LEU A 54 20.65 -41.31 -2.57
C LEU A 54 20.50 -40.25 -3.66
N ARG A 55 20.44 -40.66 -4.94
CA ARG A 55 20.27 -39.74 -6.06
C ARG A 55 18.91 -39.02 -6.04
N ARG A 56 17.84 -39.71 -5.63
CA ARG A 56 16.52 -39.10 -5.44
C ARG A 56 16.51 -38.11 -4.29
N GLY A 57 17.20 -38.40 -3.19
CA GLY A 57 17.35 -37.46 -2.07
C GLY A 57 18.00 -36.15 -2.52
N ILE A 58 19.11 -36.24 -3.25
CA ILE A 58 19.84 -35.07 -3.76
C ILE A 58 18.96 -34.24 -4.73
N ASP A 59 18.26 -34.88 -5.68
CA ASP A 59 17.37 -34.18 -6.63
C ASP A 59 16.19 -33.47 -5.95
N LEU A 60 15.65 -34.04 -4.85
CA LEU A 60 14.60 -33.37 -4.07
C LEU A 60 15.13 -32.17 -3.30
N ASP A 61 16.31 -32.29 -2.69
CA ASP A 61 16.97 -31.19 -1.98
C ASP A 61 17.31 -30.03 -2.91
N ASP A 62 17.80 -30.32 -4.12
CA ASP A 62 18.12 -29.30 -5.12
C ASP A 62 16.87 -28.54 -5.57
N ARG A 63 15.74 -29.23 -5.79
CA ARG A 63 14.46 -28.58 -6.13
C ARG A 63 13.93 -27.74 -4.97
N ALA A 64 14.02 -28.25 -3.74
CA ALA A 64 13.61 -27.51 -2.55
C ALA A 64 14.41 -26.21 -2.41
N ARG A 65 15.72 -26.26 -2.64
CA ARG A 65 16.60 -25.08 -2.63
C ARG A 65 16.26 -24.10 -3.74
N GLU A 66 15.97 -24.57 -4.95
CA GLU A 66 15.60 -23.70 -6.07
C GLU A 66 14.29 -22.96 -5.81
N LEU A 67 13.27 -23.65 -5.30
CA LEU A 67 11.99 -23.03 -4.95
C LEU A 67 12.15 -22.04 -3.80
N ALA A 68 12.91 -22.38 -2.77
CA ALA A 68 13.20 -21.48 -1.65
C ALA A 68 13.92 -20.21 -2.12
N ALA A 69 14.88 -20.33 -3.05
CA ALA A 69 15.59 -19.19 -3.63
C ALA A 69 14.64 -18.28 -4.42
N ARG A 70 13.74 -18.86 -5.24
CA ARG A 70 12.73 -18.09 -5.99
C ARG A 70 11.76 -17.35 -5.07
N LEU A 71 11.23 -18.02 -4.05
CA LEU A 71 10.34 -17.40 -3.06
C LEU A 71 11.04 -16.27 -2.30
N CYS A 72 12.31 -16.44 -1.94
CA CYS A 72 13.10 -15.41 -1.28
C CYS A 72 13.27 -14.16 -2.15
N LEU A 73 13.50 -14.34 -3.46
CA LEU A 73 13.57 -13.22 -4.41
C LEU A 73 12.23 -12.50 -4.54
N GLU A 74 11.12 -13.24 -4.69
CA GLU A 74 9.79 -12.65 -4.78
C GLU A 74 9.39 -11.93 -3.49
N GLN A 75 9.69 -12.51 -2.33
CA GLN A 75 9.44 -11.88 -1.03
C GLN A 75 10.24 -10.59 -0.86
N LYS A 76 11.53 -10.58 -1.23
CA LYS A 76 12.34 -9.36 -1.19
C LYS A 76 11.78 -8.28 -2.11
N ALA A 77 11.37 -8.64 -3.33
CA ALA A 77 10.76 -7.70 -4.26
C ALA A 77 9.45 -7.11 -3.71
N ARG A 78 8.61 -7.95 -3.08
CA ARG A 78 7.37 -7.50 -2.42
C ARG A 78 7.66 -6.58 -1.23
N GLN A 79 8.61 -6.95 -0.37
CA GLN A 79 8.98 -6.13 0.80
C GLN A 79 9.47 -4.73 0.39
N VAL A 80 10.27 -4.64 -0.67
CA VAL A 80 10.73 -3.34 -1.20
C VAL A 80 9.58 -2.51 -1.76
N ALA A 81 8.62 -3.15 -2.46
CA ALA A 81 7.44 -2.46 -2.96
C ALA A 81 6.54 -1.96 -1.80
N GLU A 82 6.33 -2.80 -0.79
CA GLU A 82 5.56 -2.45 0.41
C GLU A 82 6.21 -1.30 1.20
N SER A 83 7.54 -1.33 1.38
CA SER A 83 8.24 -0.23 2.05
C SER A 83 8.12 1.09 1.27
N ALA A 84 8.23 1.05 -0.06
CA ALA A 84 8.03 2.23 -0.90
C ALA A 84 6.59 2.77 -0.82
N LEU A 85 5.59 1.89 -0.72
CA LEU A 85 4.19 2.30 -0.51
C LEU A 85 3.99 2.97 0.85
N LEU A 86 4.57 2.42 1.93
CA LEU A 86 4.50 3.03 3.26
C LEU A 86 5.20 4.40 3.29
N ASP A 87 6.38 4.51 2.68
CA ASP A 87 7.12 5.77 2.59
C ASP A 87 6.31 6.83 1.83
N THR A 88 5.72 6.48 0.69
CA THR A 88 4.86 7.41 -0.05
C THR A 88 3.60 7.79 0.73
N GLN A 89 2.96 6.86 1.44
CA GLN A 89 1.80 7.15 2.28
C GLN A 89 2.14 8.12 3.41
N THR A 90 3.29 7.94 4.07
CA THR A 90 3.73 8.85 5.15
C THR A 90 4.02 10.25 4.61
N VAL A 91 4.67 10.36 3.45
CA VAL A 91 4.92 11.64 2.77
C VAL A 91 3.61 12.32 2.38
N LEU A 92 2.67 11.61 1.76
CA LEU A 92 1.36 12.16 1.39
C LEU A 92 0.61 12.67 2.63
N THR A 93 0.57 11.87 3.70
CA THR A 93 -0.08 12.26 4.95
C THR A 93 0.56 13.52 5.54
N ARG A 94 1.89 13.62 5.50
CA ARG A 94 2.62 14.81 5.96
C ARG A 94 2.27 16.04 5.12
N ILE A 95 2.27 15.91 3.79
CA ILE A 95 1.95 17.02 2.89
C ILE A 95 0.52 17.48 3.08
N VAL A 96 -0.45 16.55 3.19
CA VAL A 96 -1.86 16.88 3.44
C VAL A 96 -1.99 17.66 4.76
N ARG A 97 -1.38 17.19 5.84
CA ARG A 97 -1.40 17.91 7.13
C ARG A 97 -0.79 19.32 7.04
N GLN A 98 0.31 19.46 6.31
CA GLN A 98 0.93 20.78 6.08
C GLN A 98 0.02 21.68 5.25
N GLN A 99 -0.61 21.16 4.19
CA GLN A 99 -1.56 21.92 3.37
C GLN A 99 -2.80 22.33 4.15
N ASP A 100 -3.33 21.46 4.99
CA ASP A 100 -4.49 21.77 5.83
C ASP A 100 -4.14 22.87 6.83
N SER A 101 -2.98 22.78 7.49
CA SER A 101 -2.49 23.85 8.38
C SER A 101 -2.30 25.18 7.64
N VAL A 102 -1.74 25.17 6.43
CA VAL A 102 -1.58 26.38 5.62
C VAL A 102 -2.94 26.93 5.19
N ARG A 103 -3.85 26.08 4.73
CA ARG A 103 -5.21 26.47 4.33
C ARG A 103 -6.00 27.07 5.49
N GLU A 104 -5.88 26.50 6.68
CA GLU A 104 -6.50 27.06 7.89
C GLU A 104 -5.90 28.41 8.27
N GLY A 105 -4.58 28.56 8.17
CA GLY A 105 -3.89 29.83 8.38
C GLY A 105 -4.34 30.90 7.39
N GLU A 106 -4.40 30.54 6.10
CA GLU A 106 -4.87 31.38 5.01
C GLU A 106 -6.33 31.81 5.21
N ARG A 107 -7.22 30.86 5.53
CA ARG A 107 -8.63 31.14 5.82
C ARG A 107 -8.79 32.10 7.00
N LYS A 108 -8.06 31.88 8.09
CA LYS A 108 -8.07 32.78 9.26
C LYS A 108 -7.54 34.18 8.92
N ARG A 109 -6.52 34.28 8.05
CA ARG A 109 -5.99 35.57 7.60
C ARG A 109 -7.03 36.29 6.74
N ILE A 110 -7.55 35.64 5.71
CA ILE A 110 -8.58 36.19 4.81
C ILE A 110 -9.80 36.66 5.61
N ALA A 111 -10.29 35.86 6.55
CA ALA A 111 -11.43 36.24 7.38
C ALA A 111 -11.17 37.52 8.19
N ARG A 112 -9.95 37.67 8.74
CA ARG A 112 -9.54 38.85 9.49
C ARG A 112 -9.39 40.07 8.58
N ASP A 113 -8.70 39.92 7.46
CA ASP A 113 -8.46 41.02 6.53
C ASP A 113 -9.80 41.56 5.98
N ILE A 114 -10.73 40.66 5.63
CA ILE A 114 -12.09 41.02 5.20
C ILE A 114 -12.86 41.75 6.32
N ASP A 115 -12.83 41.24 7.56
CA ASP A 115 -13.52 41.87 8.69
C ASP A 115 -12.95 43.25 9.02
N ASP A 116 -11.63 43.41 8.99
CA ASP A 116 -10.96 44.66 9.32
C ASP A 116 -11.19 45.71 8.22
N GLU A 117 -11.00 45.37 6.94
CA GLU A 117 -11.20 46.31 5.83
C GLU A 117 -12.67 46.70 5.65
N LEU A 118 -13.59 45.72 5.59
CA LEU A 118 -15.02 46.02 5.40
C LEU A 118 -15.63 46.64 6.64
N GLY A 119 -15.21 46.22 7.84
CA GLY A 119 -15.67 46.80 9.10
C GLY A 119 -15.34 48.28 9.21
N GLN A 120 -14.10 48.68 8.85
CA GLN A 120 -13.69 50.08 8.86
C GLN A 120 -14.48 50.92 7.86
N VAL A 121 -14.64 50.45 6.62
CA VAL A 121 -15.39 51.16 5.57
C VAL A 121 -16.86 51.36 6.00
N LEU A 122 -17.49 50.33 6.54
CA LEU A 122 -18.90 50.41 6.99
C LEU A 122 -19.07 51.32 8.21
N ILE A 123 -18.11 51.35 9.15
CA ILE A 123 -18.14 52.28 10.29
C ILE A 123 -17.99 53.73 9.82
N ALA A 124 -17.08 53.99 8.89
CA ALA A 124 -16.92 55.33 8.31
C ALA A 124 -18.20 55.80 7.60
N LEU A 125 -18.80 54.94 6.76
CA LEU A 125 -20.06 55.24 6.08
C LEU A 125 -21.21 55.47 7.06
N ARG A 126 -21.28 54.70 8.15
CA ARG A 126 -22.27 54.91 9.21
C ARG A 126 -22.12 56.29 9.86
N ALA A 127 -20.89 56.71 10.14
CA ALA A 127 -20.61 58.01 10.74
C ALA A 127 -21.04 59.15 9.80
N GLU A 128 -20.71 59.07 8.51
CA GLU A 128 -21.14 60.04 7.49
C GLU A 128 -22.67 60.13 7.38
N LEU A 129 -23.37 59.00 7.33
CA LEU A 129 -24.84 58.97 7.29
C LEU A 129 -25.45 59.54 8.58
N SER A 130 -24.83 59.28 9.74
CA SER A 130 -25.29 59.84 11.02
C SER A 130 -25.17 61.36 11.03
N LEU A 131 -24.08 61.91 10.50
CA LEU A 131 -23.90 63.35 10.34
C LEU A 131 -24.96 63.94 9.39
N MET A 132 -25.25 63.29 8.26
CA MET A 132 -26.33 63.70 7.35
C MET A 132 -27.73 63.62 8.00
N GLN A 133 -27.96 62.63 8.86
CA GLN A 133 -29.22 62.49 9.59
C GLN A 133 -29.42 63.64 10.59
N VAL A 134 -28.37 63.99 11.35
CA VAL A 134 -28.39 65.13 12.27
C VAL A 134 -28.57 66.44 11.52
N ALA A 135 -27.86 66.64 10.40
CA ALA A 135 -27.97 67.87 9.59
C ALA A 135 -29.35 68.06 8.92
N SER A 136 -30.06 66.97 8.64
CA SER A 136 -31.42 67.02 8.05
C SER A 136 -32.53 67.13 9.08
N ALA A 137 -32.22 67.01 10.38
CA ALA A 137 -33.19 67.10 11.45
C ALA A 137 -33.86 68.49 11.47
N GLY A 138 -35.19 68.52 11.37
CA GLY A 138 -35.99 69.75 11.39
C GLY A 138 -35.98 70.58 10.09
N ILE A 139 -35.07 70.31 9.14
CA ILE A 139 -35.00 71.05 7.85
C ILE A 139 -35.72 70.28 6.74
N HIS A 140 -35.45 68.98 6.60
CA HIS A 140 -36.04 68.16 5.54
C HIS A 140 -36.50 66.80 6.08
N PRO A 141 -37.79 66.64 6.44
CA PRO A 141 -38.28 65.43 7.10
C PRO A 141 -38.19 64.18 6.22
N ALA A 142 -38.42 64.30 4.91
CA ALA A 142 -38.29 63.19 3.97
C ALA A 142 -36.85 62.65 3.89
N THR A 143 -35.86 63.54 3.84
CA THR A 143 -34.44 63.18 3.79
C THR A 143 -33.99 62.56 5.10
N HIS A 144 -34.43 63.11 6.23
CA HIS A 144 -34.13 62.56 7.56
C HIS A 144 -34.64 61.11 7.72
N GLN A 145 -35.87 60.85 7.27
CA GLN A 145 -36.47 59.52 7.32
C GLN A 145 -35.73 58.53 6.39
N LYS A 146 -35.33 58.98 5.19
CA LYS A 146 -34.56 58.17 4.22
C LYS A 146 -33.17 57.82 4.73
N THR A 147 -32.44 58.78 5.32
CA THR A 147 -31.12 58.56 5.92
C THR A 147 -31.21 57.62 7.12
N GLY A 148 -32.25 57.73 7.95
CA GLY A 148 -32.52 56.78 9.04
C GLY A 148 -32.73 55.35 8.54
N ALA A 149 -33.49 55.16 7.45
CA ALA A 149 -33.67 53.85 6.83
C ALA A 149 -32.36 53.28 6.23
N MET A 150 -31.51 54.14 5.67
CA MET A 150 -30.18 53.74 5.18
C MET A 150 -29.27 53.26 6.32
N ILE A 151 -29.28 53.94 7.47
CA ILE A 151 -28.51 53.51 8.65
C ILE A 151 -28.98 52.14 9.14
N VAL A 152 -30.30 51.90 9.21
CA VAL A 152 -30.85 50.58 9.59
C VAL A 152 -30.41 49.49 8.62
N THR A 153 -30.43 49.78 7.32
CA THR A 153 -29.98 48.84 6.27
C THR A 153 -28.48 48.53 6.40
N LEU A 154 -27.66 49.55 6.69
CA LEU A 154 -26.23 49.41 6.94
C LEU A 154 -25.94 48.56 8.18
N ASP A 155 -26.70 48.75 9.26
CA ASP A 155 -26.58 47.96 10.49
C ASP A 155 -26.99 46.49 10.27
N LEU A 156 -27.91 46.21 9.34
CA LEU A 156 -28.24 44.84 8.92
C LEU A 156 -27.09 44.23 8.10
N ALA A 157 -26.50 44.98 7.17
CA ALA A 157 -25.35 44.54 6.38
C ALA A 157 -24.12 44.25 7.26
N LEU A 158 -23.83 45.12 8.25
CA LEU A 158 -22.78 44.90 9.26
C LEU A 158 -22.99 43.62 10.06
N ARG A 159 -24.24 43.34 10.46
CA ARG A 159 -24.59 42.09 11.17
C ARG A 159 -24.39 40.87 10.27
N SER A 160 -24.86 40.93 9.02
CA SER A 160 -24.68 39.85 8.05
C SER A 160 -23.20 39.56 7.79
N LEU A 161 -22.38 40.60 7.61
CA LEU A 161 -20.93 40.48 7.42
C LEU A 161 -20.27 39.77 8.62
N ARG A 162 -20.57 40.19 9.85
CA ARG A 162 -20.02 39.55 11.06
C ARG A 162 -20.43 38.09 11.20
N VAL A 163 -21.64 37.73 10.78
CA VAL A 163 -22.08 36.33 10.75
C VAL A 163 -21.29 35.53 9.72
N LEU A 164 -21.15 36.05 8.49
CA LEU A 164 -20.39 35.42 7.41
C LEU A 164 -18.89 35.25 7.75
N ALA A 165 -18.28 36.27 8.36
CA ALA A 165 -16.90 36.18 8.83
C ALA A 165 -16.75 35.24 10.03
N GLY A 166 -17.78 35.15 10.88
CA GLY A 166 -17.90 34.13 11.92
C GLY A 166 -17.97 32.72 11.35
N GLU A 167 -18.72 32.49 10.26
CA GLU A 167 -18.82 31.20 9.58
C GLU A 167 -17.50 30.79 8.89
N LEU A 168 -16.70 31.76 8.42
CA LEU A 168 -15.34 31.55 7.92
C LEU A 168 -14.34 31.14 9.03
N ARG A 169 -14.70 31.33 10.30
CA ARG A 169 -13.91 30.99 11.48
C ARG A 169 -14.48 29.69 12.08
N PRO A 170 -14.09 28.50 11.59
CA PRO A 170 -14.63 27.27 12.15
C PRO A 170 -14.26 27.19 13.63
N LEU A 171 -15.28 26.94 14.45
CA LEU A 171 -15.17 26.57 15.85
C LEU A 171 -14.10 25.48 15.94
N ALA A 172 -12.99 25.83 16.57
CA ALA A 172 -12.01 24.85 17.02
C ALA A 172 -12.70 23.97 18.06
N ALA A 173 -13.17 22.78 17.68
CA ALA A 173 -13.42 21.65 18.58
C ALA A 173 -13.82 20.41 17.79
N GLY A 174 -13.09 19.30 18.00
CA GLY A 174 -13.46 17.95 17.58
C GLY A 174 -12.26 17.14 17.14
#